data_AF-A0AAD0SGE2-F1
#
_entry.id   AF-A0AAD0SGE2-F1
#
_cell.length_a   1.000
_cell.length_b   1.000
_cell.length_c   1.000
_cell.angle_alpha   90.00
_cell.angle_beta   90.00
_cell.angle_gamma   90.00
#
_symmetry.space_group_name_H-M   'P 1'
#
loop_
_entity.id
_entity.type
_entity.pdbx_description
1 polymer ?
#
loop_
_entity_poly.entity_id
_entity_poly.type
_entity_poly.pdbx_seq_one_letter_code
_entity_poly.pdbx_strand_id
1 'polypeptide(L)'
;MKFKSSVNNNGVYCEEFDFWDNAILKALFEYDRLVELGMMEEGINEEAFCEIITSLSMNPQVVSSLPNSSLHLNSDDIPPVTIERIRLVFSQPMSKFIHFGLSSDND
;
A
#
# COMPACT_ATOMS: atom_id res chain seq x y z
N MET A 1 1.70 17.92 6.61
CA MET A 1 2.64 16.87 6.15
C MET A 1 3.62 17.48 5.16
N LYS A 2 4.92 17.20 5.28
CA LYS A 2 5.92 17.63 4.29
C LYS A 2 6.04 16.54 3.24
N PHE A 3 5.51 16.79 2.05
CA PHE A 3 5.54 15.87 0.92
C PHE A 3 6.94 15.81 0.31
N LYS A 4 7.47 14.61 0.04
CA LYS A 4 8.66 14.45 -0.79
C LYS A 4 8.20 14.42 -2.24
N SER A 5 8.32 15.55 -2.92
CA SER A 5 8.14 15.62 -4.37
C SER A 5 9.40 15.07 -5.02
N SER A 6 9.31 13.94 -5.72
CA SER A 6 10.39 13.50 -6.61
C SER A 6 10.03 13.85 -8.06
N VAL A 7 11.04 14.29 -8.80
CA VAL A 7 10.93 14.70 -10.20
C VAL A 7 11.44 13.54 -11.04
N ASN A 8 10.62 13.00 -11.94
CA ASN A 8 11.12 12.06 -12.93
C ASN A 8 11.87 12.81 -14.06
N ASN A 9 12.65 12.07 -14.86
CA ASN A 9 13.46 12.64 -15.96
C ASN A 9 12.66 13.40 -17.04
N ASN A 10 11.33 13.37 -16.99
CA ASN A 10 10.43 14.06 -17.93
C ASN A 10 9.70 15.26 -17.28
N GLY A 11 10.08 15.68 -16.07
CA GLY A 11 9.48 16.83 -15.39
C GLY A 11 8.06 16.57 -14.84
N VAL A 12 7.62 15.32 -14.80
CA VAL A 12 6.31 14.96 -14.23
C VAL A 12 6.43 14.83 -12.72
N TYR A 13 5.70 15.66 -12.00
CA TYR A 13 5.57 15.57 -10.56
C TYR A 13 4.89 14.26 -10.18
N CYS A 14 5.59 13.43 -9.42
CA CYS A 14 5.07 12.20 -8.88
C CYS A 14 5.07 12.31 -7.35
N GLU A 15 3.90 12.19 -6.73
CA GLU A 15 3.85 11.91 -5.30
C GLU A 15 4.47 10.51 -5.10
N GLU A 16 5.59 10.47 -4.37
CA GLU A 16 6.14 9.22 -3.84
C GLU A 16 5.34 8.84 -2.61
N PHE A 17 4.53 7.80 -2.78
CA PHE A 17 3.81 7.16 -1.69
C PHE A 17 4.80 6.56 -0.70
N ASP A 18 4.50 6.73 0.59
CA ASP A 18 5.36 6.22 1.65
C ASP A 18 5.20 4.69 1.81
N PHE A 19 5.96 4.11 2.75
CA PHE A 19 5.87 2.67 3.02
C PHE A 19 4.43 2.22 3.34
N TRP A 20 3.72 3.00 4.17
CA TRP A 20 2.38 2.66 4.64
C TRP A 20 1.33 2.82 3.54
N ASP A 21 1.50 3.77 2.63
CA ASP A 21 0.66 3.89 1.44
C ASP A 21 0.76 2.66 0.54
N ASN A 22 1.98 2.15 0.35
CA ASN A 22 2.19 0.90 -0.39
C ASN A 22 1.64 -0.32 0.36
N ALA A 23 1.72 -0.32 1.70
CA ALA A 23 1.12 -1.33 2.56
C ALA A 23 -0.41 -1.34 2.46
N ILE A 24 -1.04 -0.16 2.46
CA ILE A 24 -2.48 0.00 2.25
C ILE A 24 -2.89 -0.54 0.89
N LEU A 25 -2.14 -0.24 -0.18
CA LEU A 25 -2.45 -0.77 -1.51
C LEU A 25 -2.43 -2.29 -1.56
N LYS A 26 -1.40 -2.91 -0.96
CA LYS A 26 -1.33 -4.37 -0.85
C LYS A 26 -2.44 -4.96 0.02
N ALA A 27 -2.78 -4.28 1.11
CA ALA A 27 -3.90 -4.68 1.97
C ALA A 27 -5.23 -4.67 1.21
N LEU A 28 -5.44 -3.73 0.30
CA LEU A 28 -6.64 -3.70 -0.56
C LEU A 28 -6.70 -4.92 -1.49
N PHE A 29 -5.58 -5.30 -2.11
CA PHE A 29 -5.53 -6.52 -2.93
C PHE A 29 -5.75 -7.80 -2.12
N GLU A 30 -5.19 -7.86 -0.91
CA GLU A 30 -5.41 -9.00 -0.02
C GLU A 30 -6.85 -9.07 0.46
N TYR A 31 -7.48 -7.93 0.77
CA TYR A 31 -8.90 -7.86 1.12
C TYR A 31 -9.77 -8.40 -0.02
N ASP A 32 -9.54 -7.93 -1.25
CA ASP A 32 -10.25 -8.40 -2.45
C ASP A 32 -10.11 -9.92 -2.63
N ARG A 33 -8.87 -10.44 -2.49
CA ARG A 33 -8.59 -11.89 -2.51
C ARG A 33 -9.36 -12.66 -1.43
N LEU A 34 -9.44 -12.12 -0.21
CA LEU A 34 -10.15 -12.77 0.91
C LEU A 34 -11.66 -12.78 0.71
N VAL A 35 -12.20 -11.71 0.11
CA VAL A 35 -13.61 -11.64 -0.31
C VAL A 35 -13.91 -12.68 -1.39
N GLU A 36 -13.07 -12.78 -2.43
CA GLU A 36 -13.21 -13.78 -3.49
C GLU A 36 -13.18 -15.23 -2.97
N LEU A 37 -12.39 -15.48 -1.92
CA LEU A 37 -12.31 -16.77 -1.24
C LEU A 37 -13.47 -17.06 -0.27
N GLY A 38 -14.40 -16.11 -0.10
CA GLY A 38 -15.50 -16.22 0.86
C GLY A 38 -15.04 -16.19 2.33
N MET A 39 -13.83 -15.67 2.60
CA MET A 39 -13.27 -15.53 3.94
C MET A 39 -13.66 -14.20 4.60
N MET A 40 -14.20 -13.26 3.84
CA MET A 40 -14.72 -11.98 4.30
C MET A 40 -16.05 -11.65 3.63
N GLU A 41 -16.89 -10.89 4.32
CA GLU A 41 -18.18 -10.43 3.79
C GLU A 41 -18.00 -9.16 2.95
N GLU A 42 -18.72 -9.12 1.81
CA GLU A 42 -18.92 -7.88 1.06
C GLU A 42 -19.92 -6.95 1.77
N GLY A 43 -19.81 -5.64 1.53
CA GLY A 43 -20.82 -4.68 1.98
C GLY A 43 -20.69 -4.21 3.43
N ILE A 44 -19.48 -4.31 4.00
CA ILE A 44 -19.16 -3.71 5.29
C ILE A 44 -19.19 -2.17 5.22
N ASN A 45 -19.47 -1.53 6.35
CA ASN A 45 -19.48 -0.06 6.43
C ASN A 45 -18.06 0.54 6.31
N GLU A 46 -17.97 1.84 6.05
CA GLU A 46 -16.68 2.51 5.79
C GLU A 46 -15.70 2.43 6.97
N GLU A 47 -16.19 2.48 8.21
CA GLU A 47 -15.38 2.40 9.43
C GLU A 47 -14.76 1.01 9.58
N ALA A 48 -15.59 -0.04 9.51
CA ALA A 48 -15.15 -1.43 9.57
C ALA A 48 -14.18 -1.77 8.42
N PHE A 49 -14.42 -1.23 7.23
CA PHE A 49 -13.51 -1.37 6.10
C PHE A 49 -12.14 -0.76 6.40
N CYS A 50 -12.09 0.47 6.94
CA CYS A 50 -10.83 1.11 7.30
C CYS A 50 -10.08 0.33 8.40
N GLU A 51 -10.77 -0.22 9.39
CA GLU A 51 -10.17 -1.06 10.43
C GLU A 51 -9.56 -2.35 9.87
N ILE A 52 -10.26 -3.01 8.95
CA ILE A 52 -9.77 -4.22 8.28
C ILE A 52 -8.53 -3.89 7.45
N ILE A 53 -8.58 -2.84 6.62
CA ILE A 53 -7.43 -2.43 5.81
C ILE A 53 -6.26 -2.01 6.69
N THR A 54 -6.49 -1.31 7.81
CA THR A 54 -5.44 -1.01 8.79
C THR A 54 -4.79 -2.31 9.28
N SER A 55 -5.59 -3.26 9.75
CA SER A 55 -5.10 -4.55 10.25
C SER A 55 -4.32 -5.35 9.20
N LEU A 56 -4.82 -5.41 7.97
CA LEU A 56 -4.16 -6.09 6.86
C LEU A 56 -2.86 -5.38 6.44
N SER A 57 -2.83 -4.04 6.46
CA SER A 57 -1.63 -3.26 6.10
C SER A 57 -0.48 -3.45 7.10
N MET A 58 -0.78 -3.93 8.31
CA MET A 58 0.23 -4.30 9.31
C MET A 58 0.65 -5.76 9.24
N ASN A 59 -0.07 -6.59 8.50
CA ASN A 59 0.18 -8.02 8.47
C ASN A 59 1.55 -8.29 7.81
N PRO A 60 2.50 -8.93 8.49
CA PRO A 60 3.82 -9.23 7.92
C PRO A 60 3.75 -9.99 6.60
N GLN A 61 2.73 -10.84 6.39
CA GLN A 61 2.54 -11.55 5.14
C GLN A 61 2.22 -10.61 3.97
N VAL A 62 1.49 -9.53 4.24
CA VAL A 62 1.11 -8.51 3.25
C VAL A 62 2.31 -7.61 2.93
N VAL A 63 3.06 -7.16 3.94
CA VAL A 63 4.11 -6.14 3.75
C VAL A 63 5.54 -6.67 3.65
N SER A 64 5.78 -7.95 3.91
CA SER A 64 7.14 -8.55 3.85
C SER A 64 7.85 -8.31 2.52
N SER A 65 7.09 -8.29 1.44
CA SER A 65 7.58 -8.07 0.07
C SER A 65 7.69 -6.59 -0.32
N LEU A 66 7.43 -5.65 0.60
CA LEU A 66 7.71 -4.23 0.40
C LEU A 66 9.17 -3.92 0.75
N PRO A 67 9.82 -2.99 0.01
CA PRO A 67 11.15 -2.49 0.38
C PRO A 67 11.14 -1.94 1.81
N ASN A 68 12.23 -2.14 2.54
CA ASN A 68 12.41 -1.64 3.92
C ASN A 68 11.39 -2.18 4.94
N SER A 69 10.67 -3.27 4.63
CA SER A 69 9.69 -3.89 5.54
C SER A 69 10.27 -4.18 6.92
N SER A 70 11.53 -4.64 7.01
CA SER A 70 12.24 -4.89 8.28
C SER A 70 12.41 -3.65 9.17
N LEU A 71 12.42 -2.44 8.58
CA LEU A 71 12.56 -1.18 9.32
C LEU A 71 11.22 -0.69 9.86
N HIS A 72 10.12 -0.96 9.15
CA HIS A 72 8.79 -0.46 9.46
C HIS A 72 7.93 -1.44 10.28
N LEU A 73 8.19 -2.75 10.18
CA LEU A 73 7.46 -3.78 10.94
C LEU A 73 7.66 -3.68 12.46
N ASN A 74 8.72 -3.01 12.92
CA ASN A 74 9.00 -2.78 14.34
C ASN A 74 8.67 -1.35 14.80
N SER A 75 7.94 -0.58 13.98
CA SER A 75 7.59 0.81 14.27
C SER A 75 6.21 0.89 14.90
N ASP A 76 6.10 1.63 16.00
CA ASP A 76 4.82 1.96 16.64
C ASP A 76 4.05 3.08 15.90
N ASP A 77 4.68 3.72 14.90
CA ASP A 77 4.11 4.84 14.14
C ASP A 77 3.33 4.34 12.93
N ILE A 78 2.28 3.57 13.20
CA ILE A 78 1.37 3.06 12.17
C ILE A 78 0.19 4.03 12.06
N PRO A 79 0.13 4.83 10.99
CA PRO A 79 -0.94 5.79 10.83
C PRO A 79 -2.27 5.05 10.57
N PRO A 80 -3.38 5.45 11.21
CA PRO A 80 -4.69 4.87 10.93
C PRO A 80 -5.07 5.10 9.46
N VAL A 81 -5.69 4.10 8.85
CA VAL A 81 -6.17 4.19 7.47
C VAL A 81 -7.51 4.93 7.46
N THR A 82 -7.66 5.90 6.55
CA THR A 82 -8.94 6.58 6.30
C THR A 82 -9.41 6.34 4.87
N ILE A 83 -10.70 6.54 4.60
CA ILE A 83 -11.26 6.44 3.25
C ILE A 83 -10.57 7.39 2.27
N GLU A 84 -10.22 8.61 2.69
CA GLU A 84 -9.49 9.56 1.83
C GLU A 84 -8.13 9.02 1.43
N ARG A 85 -7.42 8.38 2.36
CA ARG A 85 -6.12 7.77 2.08
C ARG A 85 -6.25 6.55 1.17
N ILE A 86 -7.27 5.72 1.36
CA ILE A 86 -7.57 4.60 0.46
C ILE A 86 -7.84 5.10 -0.96
N ARG A 87 -8.67 6.14 -1.11
CA ARG A 87 -8.97 6.76 -2.43
C ARG A 87 -7.72 7.31 -3.10
N LEU A 88 -6.85 7.97 -2.33
CA LEU A 88 -5.56 8.49 -2.81
C LEU A 88 -4.67 7.35 -3.34
N VAL A 89 -4.54 6.27 -2.57
CA VAL A 89 -3.72 5.11 -2.92
C VAL A 89 -4.28 4.33 -4.11
N PHE A 90 -5.60 4.16 -4.21
CA PHE A 90 -6.25 3.47 -5.33
C PHE A 90 -6.16 4.25 -6.65
N SER A 91 -6.06 5.58 -6.56
CA SER A 91 -5.90 6.47 -7.73
C SER A 91 -4.48 6.42 -8.32
N GLN A 92 -3.59 5.57 -7.78
CA GLN A 92 -2.25 5.38 -8.31
C GLN A 92 -2.25 4.79 -9.71
N PRO A 93 -1.44 5.34 -10.64
CA PRO A 93 -1.11 4.64 -11.87
C PRO A 93 -0.37 3.34 -11.53
N MET A 94 -1.00 2.19 -11.80
CA MET A 94 -0.41 0.86 -11.60
C MET A 94 0.96 0.68 -12.27
N SER A 95 1.27 1.48 -13.31
CA SER A 95 2.57 1.51 -13.96
C SER A 95 3.74 1.92 -13.06
N LYS A 96 3.49 2.58 -11.91
CA LYS A 96 4.52 2.87 -10.90
C LYS A 96 4.84 1.68 -10.00
N PHE A 97 3.99 0.66 -9.98
CA PHE A 97 4.17 -0.57 -9.21
C PHE A 97 5.10 -1.57 -9.92
N ILE A 98 5.27 -1.44 -11.25
CA ILE A 98 5.94 -2.43 -12.12
C ILE A 98 7.47 -2.26 -12.20
N HIS A 99 8.09 -1.37 -11.43
CA HIS A 99 9.56 -1.16 -11.50
C HIS A 99 10.40 -1.73 -10.36
N PHE A 100 9.85 -2.58 -9.48
CA PHE A 100 10.63 -3.18 -8.38
C PHE A 100 10.62 -4.72 -8.36
N GLY A 101 10.52 -5.33 -9.54
CA GLY A 101 10.85 -6.74 -9.76
C GLY A 101 11.75 -6.87 -10.98
N LEU A 102 12.92 -7.51 -10.80
CA LEU A 102 14.00 -7.75 -11.76
C LEU A 102 14.97 -6.57 -11.99
N SER A 103 15.83 -6.30 -11.01
CA SER A 103 17.26 -6.29 -11.38
C SER A 103 17.62 -7.72 -11.75
N SER A 104 17.44 -8.07 -13.03
CA SER A 104 18.24 -9.14 -13.60
C SER A 104 19.65 -8.56 -13.66
N ASP A 105 20.49 -8.96 -12.71
CA ASP A 105 21.91 -9.07 -13.03
C ASP A 105 21.98 -9.87 -14.32
N ASN A 106 22.49 -9.24 -15.39
CA ASN A 106 23.08 -9.84 -16.59
C ASN A 106 23.57 -8.68 -17.47
N ASP A 107 24.74 -8.13 -17.12
CA ASP A 107 26.00 -8.36 -17.85
C ASP A 107 27.15 -7.56 -17.20
#